data_AF-A0A933YKB2-F1
#
_entry.id   AF-A0A933YKB2-F1
#
_cell.length_a   1.000
_cell.length_b   1.000
_cell.length_c   1.000
_cell.angle_alpha   90.00
_cell.angle_beta   90.00
_cell.angle_gamma   90.00
#
_symmetry.space_group_name_H-M   'P 1'
#
loop_
_entity.id
_entity.type
_entity.pdbx_description
1 polymer ?
#
loop_
_entity_poly.entity_id
_entity_poly.type
_entity_poly.pdbx_seq_one_letter_code
_entity_poly.pdbx_strand_id
1 'polypeptide(L)'
;VQWNIQGVKNVTWTGTKWGWDSSCPYDTRSLSGGPGNYSEPFSFAYGHSFAETFSVGVLGRLVQEKVNDTRYELVQQNLIITPRTNEATSMAFDFGMLWNASRSTAIGVVGRNLFVAEGDLAREVEEFALPFKRTLELSARWNVTSPISLAASLSSLGNGSLGIEAAPVKNLALRGGLYFDKEETPKVFAFSVGAGWGYEFLEADVAYMKFLGGGSHSGAGSVASFDASTIHSFDLTRYTTDRIVLSVKAIFGNIRRSLARIESVEMLSGVYPSSYELFAFRPIGHVKVRNVSDKPIQVKASFFVEKFMDAPTETTPVHLQPGEVQEIPFSAVLNDQVRHVGKLTIREGNVYVSTSVAEEYDDRAQAKVLIHGRNDWDGDAHSLRHFVTPDDPEILRYTRDVLLRYKDTLSSVARELEQLMKARILFDAFAKNLVYVSDPKQTSDYVQYPSETLVLKSGDCDDMTACFSSLLSSVGISTAFVDVVPTGAPEKSHIYLLFDTGLDPKFADRISQNPKRYIIRRNAKDQETIWLPIETTVTAKGFDEAWLTGAQEYLEDVELNLGLIKGWVRIVDVN
;
A
#
# COMPACT_ATOMS: atom_id res chain seq x y z
N VAL A 1 11.96 -37.83 2.88
CA VAL A 1 11.36 -36.57 3.38
C VAL A 1 10.12 -36.31 2.56
N GLN A 2 8.98 -36.80 3.04
CA GLN A 2 7.72 -36.79 2.30
C GLN A 2 6.98 -35.49 2.64
N TRP A 3 6.73 -34.69 1.61
CA TRP A 3 5.94 -33.48 1.69
C TRP A 3 4.45 -33.87 1.80
N ASN A 4 3.75 -33.33 2.78
CA ASN A 4 2.29 -33.33 2.77
C ASN A 4 1.79 -31.99 3.30
N ILE A 5 1.34 -31.15 2.37
CA ILE A 5 0.68 -29.87 2.63
C ILE A 5 -0.81 -30.12 2.41
N GLN A 6 -1.60 -30.14 3.47
CA GLN A 6 -3.02 -29.89 3.38
C GLN A 6 -3.42 -28.92 4.49
N GLY A 7 -4.06 -27.84 4.05
CA GLY A 7 -4.30 -26.66 4.85
C GLY A 7 -5.38 -26.84 5.90
N VAL A 8 -5.18 -26.15 7.02
CA VAL A 8 -6.23 -25.70 7.91
C VAL A 8 -5.83 -24.31 8.42
N LYS A 9 -6.73 -23.35 8.24
CA LYS A 9 -6.71 -22.03 8.87
C LYS A 9 -6.65 -22.23 10.39
N ASN A 10 -5.54 -21.92 11.06
CA ASN A 10 -5.52 -21.78 12.51
C ASN A 10 -4.46 -20.75 12.95
N VAL A 11 -4.92 -19.82 13.77
CA VAL A 11 -4.18 -18.69 14.35
C VAL A 11 -3.04 -19.24 15.22
N THR A 12 -1.80 -19.00 14.80
CA THR A 12 -0.59 -19.45 15.50
C THR A 12 -0.03 -18.30 16.33
N TRP A 13 0.05 -18.51 17.64
CA TRP A 13 0.63 -17.56 18.59
C TRP A 13 2.15 -17.69 18.56
N THR A 14 2.85 -16.67 18.05
CA THR A 14 4.31 -16.55 18.12
C THR A 14 4.66 -15.35 18.99
N GLY A 15 4.41 -15.48 20.29
CA GLY A 15 4.67 -14.44 21.28
C GLY A 15 5.77 -14.85 22.24
N THR A 16 6.90 -14.14 22.20
CA THR A 16 7.95 -14.06 23.24
C THR A 16 8.77 -15.33 23.51
N LYS A 17 10.08 -15.23 23.18
CA LYS A 17 11.16 -16.16 23.54
C LYS A 17 11.15 -16.46 25.05
N TRP A 18 10.71 -17.66 25.39
CA TRP A 18 10.84 -18.25 26.71
C TRP A 18 12.04 -19.17 26.77
N GLY A 19 12.97 -18.85 27.68
CA GLY A 19 14.05 -19.75 28.05
C GLY A 19 14.98 -20.13 26.91
N TRP A 20 16.09 -20.74 27.29
CA TRP A 20 17.06 -21.32 26.39
C TRP A 20 16.64 -22.73 25.94
N ASP A 21 15.35 -22.86 25.61
CA ASP A 21 14.73 -24.12 25.24
C ASP A 21 14.22 -24.00 23.80
N SER A 22 14.71 -24.88 22.94
CA SER A 22 14.46 -24.89 21.49
C SER A 22 13.06 -25.40 21.12
N SER A 23 12.07 -25.27 22.02
CA SER A 23 10.73 -25.81 21.80
C SER A 23 9.90 -24.92 20.87
N CYS A 24 10.13 -25.13 19.57
CA CYS A 24 9.08 -24.91 18.57
C CYS A 24 7.94 -25.91 18.86
N PRO A 25 6.65 -25.56 18.69
CA PRO A 25 5.54 -26.50 18.87
C PRO A 25 5.56 -27.70 17.90
N TYR A 26 6.56 -27.80 17.02
CA TYR A 26 6.78 -28.91 16.09
C TYR A 26 8.14 -29.61 16.27
N ASP A 27 8.71 -29.57 17.47
CA ASP A 27 10.00 -30.19 17.74
C ASP A 27 9.83 -31.70 18.02
N THR A 28 10.14 -32.54 17.03
CA THR A 28 10.15 -34.01 17.20
C THR A 28 11.41 -34.41 17.96
N ARG A 29 11.25 -34.81 19.22
CA ARG A 29 12.36 -35.18 20.10
C ARG A 29 12.47 -36.69 20.21
N SER A 30 13.70 -37.22 20.25
CA SER A 30 13.93 -38.65 20.47
C SER A 30 15.15 -38.89 21.36
N LEU A 31 15.02 -39.83 22.29
CA LEU A 31 16.07 -40.30 23.17
C LEU A 31 16.19 -41.82 23.00
N SER A 32 17.40 -42.31 22.68
CA SER A 32 17.71 -43.73 22.64
C SER A 32 18.76 -44.06 23.70
N GLY A 33 18.43 -44.96 24.63
CA GLY A 33 19.32 -45.36 25.72
C GLY A 33 18.80 -46.60 26.44
N GLY A 34 19.65 -47.62 26.62
CA GLY A 34 19.21 -48.92 27.18
C GLY A 34 18.31 -49.70 26.20
N PRO A 35 17.36 -50.53 26.70
CA PRO A 35 16.43 -51.28 25.85
C PRO A 35 15.31 -50.40 25.23
N GLY A 36 15.23 -49.10 25.55
CA GLY A 36 14.13 -48.22 25.16
C GLY A 36 14.48 -47.06 24.21
N ASN A 37 13.49 -46.60 23.46
CA ASN A 37 13.48 -45.37 22.68
C ASN A 37 12.23 -44.55 23.06
N TYR A 38 12.44 -43.30 23.44
CA TYR A 38 11.38 -42.39 23.88
C TYR A 38 11.32 -41.19 22.94
N SER A 39 10.12 -40.71 22.60
CA SER A 39 9.98 -39.60 21.67
C SER A 39 8.76 -38.73 21.93
N GLU A 40 8.83 -37.48 21.49
CA GLU A 40 7.71 -36.53 21.46
C GLU A 40 7.39 -36.18 20.00
N PRO A 41 6.63 -37.04 19.28
CA PRO A 41 6.42 -36.85 17.84
C PRO A 41 5.50 -35.66 17.51
N PHE A 42 4.68 -35.20 18.45
CA PHE A 42 3.75 -34.10 18.21
C PHE A 42 3.47 -33.31 19.48
N SER A 43 3.34 -32.00 19.33
CA SER A 43 2.80 -31.13 20.36
C SER A 43 1.85 -30.11 19.77
N PHE A 44 0.92 -29.61 20.57
CA PHE A 44 0.03 -28.52 20.21
C PHE A 44 -0.07 -27.54 21.37
N ALA A 45 -0.09 -26.25 21.07
CA ALA A 45 -0.14 -25.21 22.08
C ALA A 45 -1.25 -24.21 21.78
N TYR A 46 -1.86 -23.68 22.85
CA TYR A 46 -2.77 -22.55 22.78
C TYR A 46 -2.35 -21.50 23.79
N GLY A 47 -2.20 -20.25 23.34
CA GLY A 47 -1.84 -19.11 24.17
C GLY A 47 -2.87 -17.99 24.06
N HIS A 48 -3.13 -17.30 25.17
CA HIS A 48 -4.03 -16.15 25.24
C HIS A 48 -3.38 -14.99 25.99
N SER A 49 -3.40 -13.80 25.40
CA SER A 49 -2.92 -12.56 26.02
C SER A 49 -4.11 -11.79 26.57
N PHE A 50 -4.21 -11.69 27.91
CA PHE A 50 -5.29 -10.93 28.56
C PHE A 50 -4.96 -9.43 28.63
N ALA A 51 -3.68 -9.09 28.64
CA ALA A 51 -3.16 -7.73 28.60
C ALA A 51 -1.84 -7.70 27.82
N GLU A 52 -1.31 -6.51 27.53
CA GLU A 52 0.03 -6.37 26.93
C GLU A 52 1.15 -6.91 27.82
N THR A 53 0.92 -6.92 29.13
CA THR A 53 1.89 -7.36 30.13
C THR A 53 1.71 -8.80 30.57
N PHE A 54 0.64 -9.48 30.17
CA PHE A 54 0.28 -10.78 30.75
C PHE A 54 -0.37 -11.72 29.73
N SER A 55 0.19 -12.93 29.64
CA SER A 55 -0.35 -14.01 28.82
C SER A 55 -0.26 -15.36 29.53
N VAL A 56 -1.16 -16.26 29.18
CA VAL A 56 -1.14 -17.66 29.64
C VAL A 56 -1.12 -18.58 28.44
N GLY A 57 -0.68 -19.82 28.63
CA GLY A 57 -0.75 -20.84 27.60
C GLY A 57 -0.90 -22.24 28.17
N VAL A 58 -1.39 -23.13 27.34
CA VAL A 58 -1.43 -24.57 27.56
C VAL A 58 -0.70 -25.27 26.43
N LEU A 59 0.09 -26.29 26.75
CA LEU A 59 0.82 -27.13 25.80
C LEU A 59 0.42 -28.58 26.03
N GLY A 60 -0.08 -29.25 25.00
CA GLY A 60 -0.28 -30.69 24.97
C GLY A 60 0.86 -31.37 24.21
N ARG A 61 1.50 -32.36 24.82
CA ARG A 61 2.58 -33.17 24.24
C ARG A 61 2.14 -34.62 24.14
N LEU A 62 2.30 -35.21 22.95
CA LEU A 62 2.17 -36.65 22.75
C LEU A 62 3.53 -37.28 22.99
N VAL A 63 3.62 -38.18 23.97
CA VAL A 63 4.84 -38.88 24.35
C VAL A 63 4.70 -40.34 23.96
N GLN A 64 5.64 -40.85 23.16
CA GLN A 64 5.70 -42.25 22.74
C GLN A 64 6.90 -42.95 23.36
N GLU A 65 6.64 -44.08 23.99
CA GLU A 65 7.63 -44.93 24.62
C GLU A 65 7.69 -46.26 23.86
N LYS A 66 8.89 -46.67 23.45
CA LYS A 66 9.12 -47.95 22.77
C LYS A 66 10.20 -48.73 23.51
N VAL A 67 9.86 -49.87 24.08
CA VAL A 67 10.80 -50.74 24.78
C VAL A 67 11.02 -52.01 23.97
N ASN A 68 12.25 -52.24 23.54
CA ASN A 68 12.69 -53.44 22.83
C ASN A 68 13.28 -54.42 23.85
N ASP A 69 12.53 -55.49 24.11
CA ASP A 69 12.97 -56.63 24.92
C ASP A 69 13.41 -57.79 24.01
N THR A 70 14.42 -58.54 24.41
CA THR A 70 14.90 -59.71 23.68
C THR A 70 14.70 -60.95 24.53
N ARG A 71 13.69 -61.77 24.18
CA ARG A 71 13.40 -63.00 24.92
C ARG A 71 14.22 -64.17 24.39
N TYR A 72 14.70 -64.98 25.32
CA TYR A 72 15.39 -66.23 25.06
C TYR A 72 14.46 -67.40 25.42
N GLU A 73 13.98 -68.12 24.41
CA GLU A 73 13.17 -69.32 24.61
C GLU A 73 13.98 -70.56 24.21
N LEU A 74 14.08 -71.53 25.12
CA LEU A 74 14.76 -72.79 24.85
C LEU A 74 13.74 -73.80 24.30
N VAL A 75 13.80 -74.04 22.99
CA VAL A 75 12.94 -75.01 22.31
C VAL A 75 13.81 -76.16 21.82
N GLN A 76 13.61 -77.36 22.40
CA GLN A 76 14.29 -78.60 22.00
C GLN A 76 15.81 -78.44 21.81
N GLN A 77 16.49 -77.91 22.83
CA GLN A 77 17.96 -77.66 22.85
C GLN A 77 18.47 -76.51 21.96
N ASN A 78 17.60 -75.82 21.22
CA ASN A 78 17.95 -74.59 20.51
C ASN A 78 17.48 -73.35 21.28
N LEU A 79 18.36 -72.35 21.36
CA LEU A 79 18.04 -71.03 21.91
C LEU A 79 17.40 -70.19 20.80
N ILE A 80 16.10 -69.93 20.89
CA ILE A 80 15.39 -69.02 20.00
C ILE A 80 15.39 -67.63 20.64
N ILE A 81 15.88 -66.66 19.87
CA ILE A 81 15.95 -65.26 20.28
C ILE A 81 14.81 -64.53 19.59
N THR A 82 13.79 -64.12 20.33
CA THR A 82 12.63 -63.41 19.80
C THR A 82 12.64 -61.97 20.31
N PRO A 83 12.94 -60.97 19.45
CA PRO A 83 12.78 -59.57 19.83
C PRO A 83 11.29 -59.23 19.94
N ARG A 84 10.90 -58.55 21.02
CA ARG A 84 9.55 -58.03 21.26
C ARG A 84 9.62 -56.53 21.50
N THR A 85 8.85 -55.77 20.73
CA THR A 85 8.69 -54.33 20.94
C THR A 85 7.37 -54.08 21.67
N ASN A 86 7.42 -53.39 22.80
CA ASN A 86 6.26 -52.87 23.50
C ASN A 86 6.21 -51.35 23.28
N GLU A 87 5.02 -50.81 23.00
CA GLU A 87 4.84 -49.38 22.78
C GLU A 87 3.73 -48.84 23.69
N ALA A 88 3.95 -47.67 24.28
CA ALA A 88 2.93 -46.90 24.98
C ALA A 88 2.88 -45.47 24.46
N THR A 89 1.70 -44.87 24.50
CA THR A 89 1.48 -43.48 24.10
C THR A 89 0.76 -42.75 25.21
N SER A 90 1.39 -41.71 25.73
CA SER A 90 0.89 -40.87 26.81
C SER A 90 0.65 -39.45 26.29
N MET A 91 -0.30 -38.73 26.88
CA MET A 91 -0.54 -37.32 26.57
C MET A 91 -0.32 -36.48 27.83
N ALA A 92 0.69 -35.62 27.80
CA ALA A 92 1.04 -34.73 28.91
C ALA A 92 0.61 -33.28 28.60
N PHE A 93 0.10 -32.59 29.61
CA PHE A 93 -0.30 -31.19 29.51
C PHE A 93 0.49 -30.31 30.48
N ASP A 94 1.01 -29.23 29.93
CA ASP A 94 1.75 -28.20 30.64
C ASP A 94 0.95 -26.89 30.63
N PHE A 95 1.13 -26.08 31.67
CA PHE A 95 0.51 -24.75 31.77
C PHE A 95 1.57 -23.69 32.01
N GLY A 96 1.54 -22.62 31.22
CA GLY A 96 2.50 -21.53 31.28
C GLY A 96 1.85 -20.17 31.52
N MET A 97 2.57 -19.28 32.19
CA MET A 97 2.19 -17.89 32.42
C MET A 97 3.39 -16.99 32.20
N LEU A 98 3.23 -15.97 31.34
CA LEU A 98 4.22 -14.93 31.09
C LEU A 98 3.75 -13.61 31.66
N TRP A 99 4.64 -12.94 32.37
CA TRP A 99 4.45 -11.59 32.86
C TRP A 99 5.60 -10.68 32.44
N ASN A 100 5.31 -9.70 31.59
CA ASN A 100 6.22 -8.62 31.24
C ASN A 100 6.16 -7.54 32.33
N ALA A 101 6.95 -7.71 33.39
CA ALA A 101 7.01 -6.80 34.53
C ALA A 101 7.48 -5.39 34.15
N SER A 102 8.27 -5.26 33.08
CA SER A 102 8.70 -3.97 32.52
C SER A 102 9.02 -4.12 31.02
N ARG A 103 9.38 -3.01 30.34
CA ARG A 103 9.85 -3.05 28.95
C ARG A 103 11.14 -3.86 28.75
N SER A 104 11.90 -4.09 29.82
CA SER A 104 13.17 -4.82 29.78
C SER A 104 13.12 -6.16 30.51
N THR A 105 12.05 -6.49 31.22
CA THR A 105 12.01 -7.64 32.13
C THR A 105 10.77 -8.48 31.90
N ALA A 106 10.98 -9.77 31.65
CA ALA A 106 9.93 -10.75 31.55
C ALA A 106 10.18 -11.88 32.56
N ILE A 107 9.13 -12.28 33.25
CA ILE A 107 9.13 -13.38 34.22
C ILE A 107 8.15 -14.42 33.74
N GLY A 108 8.56 -15.65 33.87
CA GLY A 108 7.83 -16.76 33.34
C GLY A 108 7.74 -17.91 34.32
N VAL A 109 6.54 -18.48 34.46
CA VAL A 109 6.27 -19.70 35.23
C VAL A 109 5.68 -20.77 34.31
N VAL A 110 6.21 -21.99 34.35
CA VAL A 110 5.65 -23.15 33.65
C VAL A 110 5.49 -24.31 34.63
N GLY A 111 4.29 -24.85 34.73
CA GLY A 111 4.05 -26.15 35.36
C GLY A 111 4.05 -27.23 34.29
N ARG A 112 4.99 -28.19 34.35
CA ARG A 112 5.02 -29.33 33.42
C ARG A 112 4.38 -30.58 34.00
N ASN A 113 3.85 -31.41 33.10
CA ASN A 113 3.19 -32.68 33.40
C ASN A 113 2.06 -32.51 34.44
N LEU A 114 1.35 -31.38 34.44
CA LEU A 114 0.31 -31.09 35.43
C LEU A 114 -0.83 -32.10 35.33
N PHE A 115 -1.18 -32.44 34.10
CA PHE A 115 -2.14 -33.49 33.77
C PHE A 115 -1.50 -34.43 32.77
N VAL A 116 -1.58 -35.74 33.04
CA VAL A 116 -1.08 -36.76 32.12
C VAL A 116 -2.14 -37.85 31.99
N ALA A 117 -2.45 -38.20 30.74
CA ALA A 117 -3.15 -39.42 30.40
C ALA A 117 -2.08 -40.44 29.99
N GLU A 118 -1.74 -41.34 30.91
CA GLU A 118 -0.68 -42.34 30.71
C GLU A 118 -1.17 -43.49 29.82
N GLY A 119 -0.31 -43.95 28.92
CA GLY A 119 -0.49 -45.19 28.19
C GLY A 119 0.11 -46.37 28.96
N ASP A 120 -0.50 -47.55 28.83
CA ASP A 120 -0.04 -48.75 29.54
C ASP A 120 1.09 -49.45 28.79
N LEU A 121 2.22 -49.65 29.47
CA LEU A 121 3.26 -50.62 29.07
C LEU A 121 2.89 -52.02 29.59
N ALA A 122 3.37 -53.07 28.92
CA ALA A 122 3.19 -54.43 29.42
C ALA A 122 3.88 -54.60 30.79
N ARG A 123 3.26 -55.35 31.71
CA ARG A 123 3.73 -55.52 33.10
C ARG A 123 5.20 -55.96 33.21
N GLU A 124 5.72 -56.66 32.20
CA GLU A 124 7.10 -57.14 32.19
C GLU A 124 8.14 -56.05 31.85
N VAL A 125 7.73 -54.91 31.31
CA VAL A 125 8.60 -53.78 30.96
C VAL A 125 8.18 -52.46 31.62
N GLU A 126 7.26 -52.54 32.60
CA GLU A 126 6.75 -51.39 33.35
C GLU A 126 7.86 -50.65 34.12
N GLU A 127 8.95 -51.34 34.50
CA GLU A 127 10.13 -50.73 35.13
C GLU A 127 10.87 -49.72 34.23
N PHE A 128 10.63 -49.76 32.91
CA PHE A 128 11.20 -48.84 31.93
C PHE A 128 10.24 -47.69 31.56
N ALA A 129 9.05 -47.63 32.17
CA ALA A 129 8.10 -46.55 31.94
C ALA A 129 8.65 -45.22 32.47
N LEU A 130 8.43 -44.13 31.73
CA LEU A 130 8.88 -42.82 32.17
C LEU A 130 7.98 -42.29 33.29
N PRO A 131 8.58 -41.77 34.37
CA PRO A 131 7.80 -41.11 35.39
C PRO A 131 7.44 -39.68 34.94
N PHE A 132 6.14 -39.43 34.80
CA PHE A 132 5.61 -38.08 34.55
C PHE A 132 5.63 -37.22 35.82
N LYS A 133 6.83 -36.85 36.28
CA LYS A 133 6.99 -35.99 37.44
C LYS A 133 6.46 -34.59 37.14
N ARG A 134 5.59 -34.09 38.03
CA ARG A 134 5.15 -32.68 38.01
C ARG A 134 6.31 -31.78 38.39
N THR A 135 6.60 -30.81 37.54
CA THR A 135 7.68 -29.84 37.78
C THR A 135 7.16 -28.42 37.68
N LEU A 136 7.80 -27.54 38.43
CA LEU A 136 7.59 -26.10 38.34
C LEU A 136 8.87 -25.45 37.87
N GLU A 137 8.80 -24.74 36.75
CA GLU A 137 9.91 -24.00 36.15
C GLU A 137 9.64 -22.51 36.28
N LEU A 138 10.64 -21.80 36.80
CA LEU A 138 10.70 -20.36 36.86
C LEU A 138 11.77 -19.88 35.89
N SER A 139 11.44 -18.89 35.07
CA SER A 139 12.40 -18.23 34.19
C SER A 139 12.29 -16.72 34.29
N ALA A 140 13.40 -16.05 34.03
CA ALA A 140 13.46 -14.60 33.95
C ALA A 140 14.34 -14.21 32.76
N ARG A 141 13.89 -13.22 31.99
CA ARG A 141 14.65 -12.57 30.94
C ARG A 141 14.83 -11.10 31.28
N TRP A 142 16.02 -10.59 31.05
CA TRP A 142 16.37 -9.20 31.21
C TRP A 142 17.10 -8.66 29.97
N ASN A 143 16.49 -7.70 29.28
CA ASN A 143 17.10 -6.96 28.18
C ASN A 143 17.97 -5.84 28.76
N VAL A 144 19.28 -6.07 28.81
CA VAL A 144 20.27 -5.13 29.38
C VAL A 144 20.44 -3.91 28.47
N THR A 145 20.44 -4.15 27.15
CA THR A 145 20.45 -3.11 26.10
C THR A 145 19.57 -3.56 24.94
N SER A 146 19.35 -2.69 23.95
CA SER A 146 18.56 -3.05 22.76
C SER A 146 19.09 -4.31 22.03
N PRO A 147 20.42 -4.57 21.93
CA PRO A 147 20.92 -5.80 21.32
C PRO A 147 21.25 -6.94 22.30
N ILE A 148 21.32 -6.72 23.63
CA ILE A 148 21.80 -7.76 24.58
C ILE A 148 20.72 -8.11 25.60
N SER A 149 20.48 -9.41 25.74
CA SER A 149 19.58 -9.95 26.76
C SER A 149 20.21 -11.12 27.53
N LEU A 150 19.87 -11.19 28.80
CA LEU A 150 20.25 -12.26 29.71
C LEU A 150 19.00 -13.05 30.07
N ALA A 151 19.15 -14.35 30.27
CA ALA A 151 18.08 -15.23 30.71
C ALA A 151 18.60 -16.21 31.77
N ALA A 152 17.73 -16.53 32.72
CA ALA A 152 17.95 -17.55 33.72
C ALA A 152 16.71 -18.42 33.84
N SER A 153 16.88 -19.72 34.05
CA SER A 153 15.81 -20.65 34.38
C SER A 153 16.20 -21.59 35.51
N LEU A 154 15.22 -21.96 36.32
CA LEU A 154 15.34 -22.87 37.45
C LEU A 154 14.09 -23.74 37.53
N SER A 155 14.28 -25.00 37.86
CA SER A 155 13.21 -25.97 38.06
C SER A 155 13.16 -26.45 39.50
N SER A 156 11.97 -26.85 39.96
CA SER A 156 11.77 -27.51 41.26
C SER A 156 12.55 -28.82 41.40
N LEU A 157 13.01 -29.41 40.29
CA LEU A 157 13.86 -30.60 40.32
C LEU A 157 15.34 -30.29 40.55
N GLY A 158 15.74 -29.01 40.53
CA GLY A 158 17.11 -28.57 40.81
C GLY A 158 18.03 -28.50 39.59
N ASN A 159 17.46 -28.60 38.39
CA ASN A 159 18.12 -28.26 37.14
C ASN A 159 17.77 -26.83 36.70
N GLY A 160 18.60 -26.25 35.84
CA GLY A 160 18.41 -24.89 35.34
C GLY A 160 19.43 -24.48 34.29
N SER A 161 19.29 -23.24 33.83
CA SER A 161 20.18 -22.67 32.82
C SER A 161 20.43 -21.18 33.05
N LEU A 162 21.58 -20.71 32.55
CA LEU A 162 21.90 -19.30 32.38
C LEU A 162 22.26 -19.08 30.92
N GLY A 163 21.85 -17.98 30.32
CA GLY A 163 22.26 -17.69 28.96
C GLY A 163 22.20 -16.23 28.56
N ILE A 164 22.88 -15.94 27.46
CA ILE A 164 23.06 -14.61 26.90
C ILE A 164 22.75 -14.63 25.39
N GLU A 165 21.92 -13.69 24.95
CA GLU A 165 21.63 -13.46 23.55
C GLU A 165 22.07 -12.07 23.15
N ALA A 166 22.82 -11.97 22.04
CA ALA A 166 23.29 -10.73 21.44
C ALA A 166 22.82 -10.65 19.98
N ALA A 167 22.24 -9.53 19.58
CA ALA A 167 21.79 -9.26 18.22
C ALA A 167 22.63 -8.14 17.58
N PRO A 168 23.83 -8.44 17.04
CA PRO A 168 24.76 -7.42 16.58
C PRO A 168 24.34 -6.69 15.30
N VAL A 169 23.53 -7.33 14.45
CA VAL A 169 23.00 -6.76 13.21
C VAL A 169 21.54 -7.17 13.03
N LYS A 170 20.77 -6.41 12.22
CA LYS A 170 19.41 -6.76 11.82
C LYS A 170 19.43 -8.20 11.28
N ASN A 171 18.55 -9.06 11.81
CA ASN A 171 18.37 -10.45 11.43
C ASN A 171 19.42 -11.48 11.90
N LEU A 172 20.40 -11.12 12.73
CA LEU A 172 21.35 -12.10 13.31
C LEU A 172 21.25 -12.09 14.84
N ALA A 173 21.15 -13.28 15.45
CA ALA A 173 21.20 -13.47 16.89
C ALA A 173 22.29 -14.48 17.25
N LEU A 174 23.23 -14.10 18.12
CA LEU A 174 24.23 -14.97 18.70
C LEU A 174 23.85 -15.31 20.13
N ARG A 175 24.09 -16.56 20.53
CA ARG A 175 23.59 -17.12 21.78
C ARG A 175 24.70 -17.92 22.46
N GLY A 176 24.92 -17.71 23.77
CA GLY A 176 25.70 -18.61 24.63
C GLY A 176 24.95 -19.04 25.91
N GLY A 177 25.00 -20.33 26.28
CA GLY A 177 24.27 -20.89 27.41
C GLY A 177 25.11 -21.82 28.30
N LEU A 178 24.77 -21.89 29.58
CA LEU A 178 25.30 -22.81 30.57
C LEU A 178 24.16 -23.55 31.23
N TYR A 179 24.32 -24.85 31.44
CA TYR A 179 23.32 -25.73 32.04
C TYR A 179 23.87 -26.37 33.29
N PHE A 180 23.02 -26.45 34.31
CA PHE A 180 23.38 -27.01 35.59
C PHE A 180 22.29 -27.93 36.12
N ASP A 181 22.72 -28.98 36.81
CA ASP A 181 21.87 -29.98 37.45
C ASP A 181 22.49 -30.39 38.79
N LYS A 182 21.64 -30.64 39.79
CA LYS A 182 22.06 -31.13 41.10
C LYS A 182 22.54 -32.58 41.05
N GLU A 183 22.04 -33.37 40.10
CA GLU A 183 22.31 -34.81 39.96
C GLU A 183 23.58 -35.08 39.14
N GLU A 184 24.11 -34.06 38.47
CA GLU A 184 25.29 -34.15 37.62
C GLU A 184 26.61 -33.80 38.34
N THR A 185 27.69 -34.40 37.86
CA THR A 185 29.06 -34.12 38.34
C THR A 185 30.01 -33.93 37.15
N PRO A 186 30.51 -32.72 36.88
CA PRO A 186 30.29 -31.44 37.60
C PRO A 186 28.85 -30.91 37.52
N LYS A 187 28.45 -30.10 38.52
CA LYS A 187 27.10 -29.49 38.57
C LYS A 187 26.77 -28.62 37.35
N VAL A 188 27.76 -27.93 36.79
CA VAL A 188 27.65 -27.31 35.46
C VAL A 188 28.10 -28.37 34.46
N PHE A 189 27.14 -29.04 33.87
CA PHE A 189 27.37 -30.27 33.10
C PHE A 189 27.28 -30.05 31.59
N ALA A 190 26.88 -28.87 31.12
CA ALA A 190 26.89 -28.54 29.70
C ALA A 190 27.02 -27.04 29.43
N PHE A 191 27.53 -26.73 28.24
CA PHE A 191 27.43 -25.40 27.65
C PHE A 191 26.92 -25.47 26.22
N SER A 192 26.33 -24.38 25.73
CA SER A 192 25.88 -24.24 24.36
C SER A 192 26.33 -22.93 23.73
N VAL A 193 26.51 -22.99 22.42
CA VAL A 193 26.71 -21.81 21.56
C VAL A 193 25.80 -21.94 20.35
N GLY A 194 25.21 -20.85 19.90
CA GLY A 194 24.30 -20.88 18.76
C GLY A 194 24.21 -19.56 18.01
N ALA A 195 23.70 -19.65 16.79
CA ALA A 195 23.41 -18.53 15.92
C ALA A 195 22.02 -18.71 15.30
N GLY A 196 21.28 -17.62 15.22
CA GLY A 196 19.97 -17.53 14.59
C GLY A 196 19.97 -16.49 13.49
N TRP A 197 19.34 -16.79 12.36
CA TRP A 197 19.21 -15.91 11.21
C TRP A 197 17.74 -15.80 10.78
N GLY A 198 17.28 -14.58 10.51
CA GLY A 198 15.93 -14.30 10.02
C GLY A 198 15.90 -13.70 8.62
N TYR A 199 14.94 -14.09 7.79
CA TYR A 199 14.69 -13.46 6.50
C TYR A 199 13.20 -13.51 6.18
N GLU A 200 12.57 -12.34 6.10
CA GLU A 200 11.13 -12.18 5.89
C GLU A 200 10.30 -13.00 6.89
N PHE A 201 9.64 -14.06 6.42
CA PHE A 201 8.81 -14.96 7.21
C PHE A 201 9.58 -16.18 7.73
N LEU A 202 10.86 -16.36 7.41
CA LEU A 202 11.66 -17.53 7.78
C LEU A 202 12.68 -17.18 8.88
N GLU A 203 12.78 -18.02 9.90
CA GLU A 203 13.84 -17.99 10.91
C GLU A 203 14.55 -19.36 10.90
N ALA A 204 15.88 -19.35 10.96
CA ALA A 204 16.70 -20.55 11.04
C ALA A 204 17.71 -20.41 12.20
N ASP A 205 17.81 -21.41 13.05
CA ASP A 205 18.73 -21.46 14.18
C ASP A 205 19.63 -22.69 14.10
N VAL A 206 20.90 -22.50 14.42
CA VAL A 206 21.89 -23.56 14.63
C VAL A 206 22.48 -23.41 16.03
N ALA A 207 22.51 -24.50 16.79
CA ALA A 207 23.14 -24.53 18.11
C ALA A 207 24.01 -25.78 18.26
N TYR A 208 25.15 -25.64 18.90
CA TYR A 208 26.00 -26.73 19.35
C TYR A 208 25.99 -26.79 20.86
N MET A 209 25.79 -27.98 21.40
CA MET A 209 25.79 -28.25 22.84
C MET A 209 26.86 -29.28 23.16
N LYS A 210 27.64 -29.00 24.20
CA LYS A 210 28.72 -29.84 24.68
C LYS A 210 28.57 -30.17 26.15
N PHE A 211 28.65 -31.45 26.48
CA PHE A 211 28.59 -31.95 27.85
C PHE A 211 29.98 -31.98 28.50
N LEU A 212 30.01 -31.70 29.79
CA LEU A 212 31.18 -31.56 30.65
C LEU A 212 31.13 -32.70 31.69
N GLY A 213 32.00 -33.68 31.57
CA GLY A 213 32.05 -34.84 32.47
C GLY A 213 32.39 -36.13 31.73
N GLY A 214 33.44 -36.82 32.15
CA GLY A 214 33.91 -38.04 31.50
C GLY A 214 32.99 -39.23 31.78
N GLY A 215 32.14 -39.59 30.83
CA GLY A 215 31.42 -40.88 30.81
C GLY A 215 29.92 -40.83 31.15
N SER A 216 29.39 -39.71 31.66
CA SER A 216 27.95 -39.59 32.01
C SER A 216 27.05 -39.19 30.84
N HIS A 217 27.59 -38.90 29.66
CA HIS A 217 26.87 -38.43 28.46
C HIS A 217 27.39 -39.09 27.18
N SER A 218 27.67 -40.40 27.24
CA SER A 218 28.26 -41.19 26.14
C SER A 218 27.23 -41.73 25.15
N GLY A 219 25.93 -41.54 25.40
CA GLY A 219 24.85 -42.10 24.58
C GLY A 219 24.61 -43.60 24.81
N ALA A 220 25.40 -44.27 25.64
CA ALA A 220 25.28 -45.69 25.93
C ALA A 220 25.47 -45.97 27.43
N GLY A 221 24.41 -46.46 28.07
CA GLY A 221 24.43 -46.99 29.45
C GLY A 221 24.20 -48.50 29.45
N SER A 222 24.74 -49.22 30.43
CA SER A 222 24.40 -50.63 30.61
C SER A 222 22.95 -50.75 31.11
N VAL A 223 22.22 -51.80 30.70
CA VAL A 223 20.84 -52.06 31.17
C VAL A 223 20.78 -52.12 32.70
N ALA A 224 21.81 -52.68 33.35
CA ALA A 224 21.92 -52.75 34.81
C ALA A 224 22.10 -51.39 35.51
N SER A 225 22.42 -50.32 34.76
CA SER A 225 22.63 -48.96 35.27
C SER A 225 21.57 -47.96 34.77
N PHE A 226 20.58 -48.46 34.02
CA PHE A 226 19.46 -47.67 33.52
C PHE A 226 18.45 -47.45 34.63
N ASP A 227 18.07 -46.20 34.81
CA ASP A 227 17.05 -45.78 35.77
C ASP A 227 16.17 -44.73 35.11
N ALA A 228 14.95 -45.11 34.72
CA ALA A 228 13.98 -44.22 34.10
C ALA A 228 13.60 -43.06 35.04
N SER A 229 13.76 -43.22 36.37
CA SER A 229 13.44 -42.18 37.35
C SER A 229 14.37 -40.97 37.32
N THR A 230 15.53 -41.11 36.68
CA THR A 230 16.49 -40.02 36.42
C THR A 230 16.15 -39.22 35.15
N ILE A 231 15.20 -39.69 34.34
CA ILE A 231 14.77 -39.00 33.12
C ILE A 231 13.65 -38.02 33.48
N HIS A 232 14.04 -36.78 33.76
CA HIS A 232 13.09 -35.72 34.12
C HIS A 232 12.67 -34.85 32.93
N SER A 233 13.51 -34.77 31.89
CA SER A 233 13.26 -34.04 30.64
C SER A 233 13.88 -34.77 29.47
N PHE A 234 13.25 -34.78 28.29
CA PHE A 234 13.86 -35.37 27.09
C PHE A 234 15.02 -34.55 26.53
N ASP A 235 15.07 -33.27 26.91
CA ASP A 235 16.01 -32.32 26.36
C ASP A 235 17.42 -32.55 26.86
N LEU A 236 17.59 -32.81 28.17
CA LEU A 236 18.89 -33.01 28.81
C LEU A 236 18.81 -34.21 29.74
N THR A 237 19.44 -35.32 29.35
CA THR A 237 19.60 -36.51 30.20
C THR A 237 21.04 -37.01 30.14
N ARG A 238 21.42 -37.84 31.11
CA ARG A 238 22.67 -38.64 31.10
C ARG A 238 22.83 -39.57 29.88
N TYR A 239 21.81 -39.73 29.05
CA TYR A 239 21.90 -40.52 27.82
C TYR A 239 22.00 -39.65 26.57
N THR A 240 21.98 -38.32 26.73
CA THR A 240 22.20 -37.40 25.61
C THR A 240 23.69 -37.20 25.37
N THR A 241 24.09 -37.15 24.09
CA THR A 241 25.47 -36.86 23.67
C THR A 241 25.58 -35.42 23.19
N ASP A 242 26.83 -34.96 23.01
CA ASP A 242 27.13 -33.75 22.24
C ASP A 242 26.31 -33.76 20.94
N ARG A 243 25.65 -32.63 20.65
CA ARG A 243 24.73 -32.55 19.52
C ARG A 243 24.73 -31.19 18.87
N ILE A 244 24.38 -31.19 17.59
CA ILE A 244 24.03 -30.00 16.83
C ILE A 244 22.52 -30.00 16.66
N VAL A 245 21.89 -28.89 17.03
CA VAL A 245 20.45 -28.67 16.87
C VAL A 245 20.25 -27.69 15.73
N LEU A 246 19.38 -28.04 14.79
CA LEU A 246 18.95 -27.20 13.69
C LEU A 246 17.45 -26.97 13.83
N SER A 247 17.02 -25.71 13.83
CA SER A 247 15.61 -25.34 13.85
C SER A 247 15.31 -24.42 12.67
N VAL A 248 14.18 -24.65 12.01
CA VAL A 248 13.65 -23.76 10.98
C VAL A 248 12.20 -23.49 11.31
N LYS A 249 11.84 -22.20 11.31
CA LYS A 249 10.52 -21.71 11.65
C LYS A 249 10.03 -20.80 10.53
N ALA A 250 8.78 -20.96 10.14
CA ALA A 250 8.11 -20.08 9.18
C ALA A 250 6.91 -19.40 9.87
N ILE A 251 6.85 -18.08 9.80
CA ILE A 251 5.84 -17.24 10.43
C ILE A 251 4.88 -16.76 9.35
N PHE A 252 3.70 -17.38 9.28
CA PHE A 252 2.66 -16.97 8.35
C PHE A 252 1.63 -16.08 9.05
N GLY A 253 1.48 -14.84 8.57
CA GLY A 253 0.51 -13.89 9.11
C GLY A 253 1.07 -13.05 10.26
N ASN A 254 1.89 -12.07 9.95
CA ASN A 254 2.16 -10.97 10.87
C ASN A 254 0.86 -10.15 11.00
N ILE A 255 0.12 -10.34 12.10
CA ILE A 255 -0.84 -9.34 12.54
C ILE A 255 -0.03 -8.21 13.16
N ARG A 256 0.64 -7.43 12.29
CA ARG A 256 1.18 -6.15 12.70
C ARG A 256 0.00 -5.33 13.18
N ARG A 257 0.10 -4.78 14.40
CA ARG A 257 -0.92 -3.84 14.89
C ARG A 257 -0.85 -2.59 14.02
N SER A 258 -1.80 -2.49 13.08
CA SER A 258 -2.05 -1.28 12.31
C SER A 258 -2.21 -0.12 13.27
N LEU A 259 -1.40 0.93 13.11
CA LEU A 259 -1.43 2.12 13.96
C LEU A 259 -2.44 3.16 13.45
N ALA A 260 -2.71 3.13 12.14
CA ALA A 260 -3.63 4.01 11.45
C ALA A 260 -4.64 3.19 10.65
N ARG A 261 -5.94 3.47 10.85
CA ARG A 261 -7.03 2.78 10.15
C ARG A 261 -7.78 3.74 9.24
N ILE A 262 -8.14 3.27 8.05
CA ILE A 262 -9.01 4.01 7.12
C ILE A 262 -10.46 3.83 7.56
N GLU A 263 -11.18 4.93 7.78
CA GLU A 263 -12.63 4.89 8.05
C GLU A 263 -13.45 4.96 6.76
N SER A 264 -13.05 5.81 5.83
CA SER A 264 -13.70 5.96 4.53
C SER A 264 -12.78 6.62 3.51
N VAL A 265 -13.07 6.40 2.23
CA VAL A 265 -12.48 7.12 1.11
C VAL A 265 -13.60 7.76 0.30
N GLU A 266 -13.47 9.05 0.00
CA GLU A 266 -14.44 9.81 -0.78
C GLU A 266 -13.75 10.42 -2.00
N MET A 267 -14.32 10.19 -3.19
CA MET A 267 -13.86 10.80 -4.44
C MET A 267 -14.68 12.07 -4.70
N LEU A 268 -14.00 13.19 -4.99
CA LEU A 268 -14.67 14.48 -5.16
C LEU A 268 -15.34 14.64 -6.52
N SER A 269 -14.73 14.09 -7.58
CA SER A 269 -15.25 14.21 -8.94
C SER A 269 -14.73 13.08 -9.83
N GLY A 270 -15.35 12.97 -11.01
CA GLY A 270 -14.76 12.22 -12.12
C GLY A 270 -13.53 12.93 -12.70
N VAL A 271 -12.73 12.19 -13.44
CA VAL A 271 -11.57 12.67 -14.19
C VAL A 271 -11.98 12.92 -15.63
N TYR A 272 -11.95 14.17 -16.06
CA TYR A 272 -12.08 14.56 -17.46
C TYR A 272 -10.71 14.56 -18.13
N PRO A 273 -10.51 13.83 -19.25
CA PRO A 273 -9.21 13.76 -19.90
C PRO A 273 -8.67 15.07 -20.44
N SER A 274 -9.50 16.07 -20.71
CA SER A 274 -9.02 17.40 -21.11
C SER A 274 -8.28 18.12 -19.97
N SER A 275 -8.72 17.94 -18.73
CA SER A 275 -8.25 18.70 -17.55
C SER A 275 -7.47 17.86 -16.53
N TYR A 276 -7.05 16.64 -16.90
CA TYR A 276 -6.46 15.68 -15.95
C TYR A 276 -5.21 16.19 -15.21
N GLU A 277 -4.43 17.09 -15.81
CA GLU A 277 -3.21 17.65 -15.22
C GLU A 277 -3.51 18.46 -13.94
N LEU A 278 -4.74 18.98 -13.80
CA LEU A 278 -5.17 19.70 -12.61
C LEU A 278 -5.14 18.82 -11.35
N PHE A 279 -5.35 17.50 -11.49
CA PHE A 279 -5.35 16.58 -10.36
C PHE A 279 -3.96 16.38 -9.75
N ALA A 280 -2.88 16.86 -10.38
CA ALA A 280 -1.57 16.91 -9.74
C ALA A 280 -1.50 17.96 -8.62
N PHE A 281 -2.31 19.02 -8.71
CA PHE A 281 -2.30 20.17 -7.80
C PHE A 281 -3.59 20.33 -7.01
N ARG A 282 -4.68 19.73 -7.48
CA ARG A 282 -5.99 19.73 -6.82
C ARG A 282 -6.30 18.34 -6.27
N PRO A 283 -6.89 18.23 -5.08
CA PRO A 283 -7.31 16.93 -4.55
C PRO A 283 -8.32 16.26 -5.48
N ILE A 284 -8.11 14.97 -5.75
CA ILE A 284 -9.08 14.11 -6.45
C ILE A 284 -10.04 13.44 -5.44
N GLY A 285 -9.63 13.34 -4.18
CA GLY A 285 -10.39 12.71 -3.11
C GLY A 285 -9.83 12.99 -1.73
N HIS A 286 -10.54 12.49 -0.72
CA HIS A 286 -10.15 12.55 0.69
C HIS A 286 -10.20 11.16 1.31
N VAL A 287 -9.25 10.88 2.20
CA VAL A 287 -9.26 9.69 3.05
C VAL A 287 -9.42 10.09 4.51
N LYS A 288 -10.40 9.49 5.20
CA LYS A 288 -10.57 9.62 6.64
C LYS A 288 -9.71 8.59 7.35
N VAL A 289 -8.76 9.06 8.15
CA VAL A 289 -7.84 8.20 8.88
C VAL A 289 -7.98 8.41 10.38
N ARG A 290 -8.09 7.31 11.13
CA ARG A 290 -8.09 7.29 12.59
C ARG A 290 -6.77 6.75 13.13
N ASN A 291 -6.19 7.44 14.12
CA ASN A 291 -5.14 6.86 14.94
C ASN A 291 -5.74 5.87 15.96
N VAL A 292 -5.44 4.59 15.81
CA VAL A 292 -5.93 3.52 16.72
C VAL A 292 -4.91 3.15 17.80
N SER A 293 -3.76 3.83 17.83
CA SER A 293 -2.70 3.62 18.83
C SER A 293 -2.87 4.51 20.06
N ASP A 294 -2.08 4.21 21.10
CA ASP A 294 -1.99 4.98 22.35
C ASP A 294 -1.00 6.16 22.28
N LYS A 295 -0.38 6.39 21.11
CA LYS A 295 0.67 7.40 20.92
C LYS A 295 0.39 8.30 19.73
N PRO A 296 0.99 9.50 19.68
CA PRO A 296 0.96 10.33 18.49
C PRO A 296 1.65 9.60 17.33
N ILE A 297 1.03 9.63 16.15
CA ILE A 297 1.59 9.04 14.93
C ILE A 297 1.68 10.10 13.83
N GLN A 298 2.62 9.90 12.91
CA GLN A 298 2.70 10.67 11.68
C GLN A 298 2.30 9.77 10.51
N VAL A 299 1.27 10.18 9.79
CA VAL A 299 0.60 9.40 8.74
C VAL A 299 0.77 10.06 7.39
N LYS A 300 1.01 9.26 6.36
CA LYS A 300 0.88 9.64 4.94
C LYS A 300 -0.19 8.79 4.27
N ALA A 301 -0.89 9.40 3.32
CA ALA A 301 -1.75 8.69 2.39
C ALA A 301 -1.04 8.59 1.03
N SER A 302 -1.32 7.52 0.30
CA SER A 302 -0.83 7.30 -1.06
C SER A 302 -1.98 6.82 -1.93
N PHE A 303 -2.09 7.36 -3.14
CA PHE A 303 -3.15 7.02 -4.08
C PHE A 303 -2.58 6.52 -5.40
N PHE A 304 -3.15 5.44 -5.93
CA PHE A 304 -2.70 4.83 -7.17
C PHE A 304 -3.85 4.22 -7.98
N VAL A 305 -3.91 4.58 -9.27
CA VAL A 305 -4.83 3.99 -10.25
C VAL A 305 -4.00 3.26 -11.30
N GLU A 306 -4.18 1.94 -11.39
CA GLU A 306 -3.44 1.11 -12.34
C GLU A 306 -3.65 1.59 -13.79
N LYS A 307 -2.58 1.54 -14.60
CA LYS A 307 -2.51 1.98 -16.01
C LYS A 307 -2.56 3.48 -16.27
N PHE A 308 -3.20 4.24 -15.39
CA PHE A 308 -3.35 5.69 -15.54
C PHE A 308 -2.36 6.49 -14.70
N MET A 309 -1.53 5.84 -13.89
CA MET A 309 -0.47 6.44 -13.10
C MET A 309 0.80 5.60 -13.24
N ASP A 310 1.96 6.26 -13.34
CA ASP A 310 3.25 5.58 -13.45
C ASP A 310 3.81 5.21 -12.07
N ALA A 311 3.44 5.98 -11.02
CA ALA A 311 3.76 5.72 -9.63
C ALA A 311 2.64 6.24 -8.71
N PRO A 312 2.50 5.71 -7.48
CA PRO A 312 1.59 6.26 -6.48
C PRO A 312 1.92 7.71 -6.13
N THR A 313 0.89 8.54 -5.93
CA THR A 313 1.05 9.92 -5.45
C THR A 313 0.91 9.95 -3.93
N GLU A 314 1.95 10.40 -3.24
CA GLU A 314 1.96 10.52 -1.77
C GLU A 314 1.55 11.91 -1.29
N THR A 315 0.84 11.96 -0.17
CA THR A 315 0.50 13.20 0.52
C THR A 315 1.63 13.67 1.44
N THR A 316 1.58 14.94 1.81
CA THR A 316 2.40 15.45 2.91
C THR A 316 2.00 14.78 4.22
N PRO A 317 2.96 14.37 5.06
CA PRO A 317 2.65 13.70 6.32
C PRO A 317 1.89 14.59 7.30
N VAL A 318 0.90 14.00 7.96
CA VAL A 318 0.00 14.64 8.93
C VAL A 318 0.19 13.99 10.31
N HIS A 319 0.13 14.78 11.38
CA HIS A 319 0.27 14.27 12.75
C HIS A 319 -1.11 14.04 13.37
N LEU A 320 -1.32 12.84 13.94
CA LEU A 320 -2.56 12.46 14.62
C LEU A 320 -2.29 12.10 16.07
N GLN A 321 -3.02 12.71 17.00
CA GLN A 321 -3.06 12.34 18.41
C GLN A 321 -3.77 11.00 18.61
N PRO A 322 -3.57 10.30 19.74
CA PRO A 322 -4.26 9.05 20.05
C PRO A 322 -5.78 9.19 19.91
N GLY A 323 -6.41 8.32 19.10
CA GLY A 323 -7.86 8.33 18.85
C GLY A 323 -8.37 9.41 17.90
N GLU A 324 -7.52 10.35 17.46
CA GLU A 324 -7.89 11.43 16.54
C GLU A 324 -8.25 10.87 15.15
N VAL A 325 -9.23 11.52 14.50
CA VAL A 325 -9.66 11.25 13.14
C VAL A 325 -9.45 12.50 12.31
N GLN A 326 -8.81 12.37 11.16
CA GLN A 326 -8.60 13.48 10.24
C GLN A 326 -8.85 13.10 8.78
N GLU A 327 -9.38 14.05 8.01
CA GLU A 327 -9.49 13.99 6.56
C GLU A 327 -8.16 14.44 5.92
N ILE A 328 -7.57 13.58 5.12
CA ILE A 328 -6.34 13.86 4.37
C ILE A 328 -6.70 13.95 2.88
N PRO A 329 -6.60 15.14 2.25
CA PRO A 329 -6.77 15.28 0.81
C PRO A 329 -5.62 14.61 0.07
N PHE A 330 -5.91 13.91 -1.02
CA PHE A 330 -4.91 13.34 -1.91
C PHE A 330 -5.14 13.77 -3.36
N SER A 331 -4.03 14.00 -4.07
CA SER A 331 -3.96 14.32 -5.50
C SER A 331 -3.62 13.07 -6.32
N ALA A 332 -3.68 13.19 -7.65
CA ALA A 332 -3.29 12.13 -8.57
C ALA A 332 -2.45 12.69 -9.72
N VAL A 333 -1.22 12.19 -9.86
CA VAL A 333 -0.39 12.43 -11.04
C VAL A 333 -0.72 11.37 -12.09
N LEU A 334 -1.63 11.71 -12.99
CA LEU A 334 -2.09 10.84 -14.06
C LEU A 334 -1.18 10.94 -15.30
N ASN A 335 -1.04 9.85 -16.04
CA ASN A 335 -0.26 9.76 -17.27
C ASN A 335 -1.12 9.96 -18.54
N ASP A 336 -0.46 10.00 -19.69
CA ASP A 336 -1.08 10.29 -21.00
C ASP A 336 -2.12 9.25 -21.46
N GLN A 337 -2.17 8.07 -20.82
CA GLN A 337 -3.19 7.06 -21.13
C GLN A 337 -4.61 7.55 -20.86
N VAL A 338 -4.79 8.52 -19.95
CA VAL A 338 -6.10 9.13 -19.69
C VAL A 338 -6.69 9.78 -20.95
N ARG A 339 -5.86 10.40 -21.79
CA ARG A 339 -6.30 11.05 -23.05
C ARG A 339 -6.86 10.08 -24.09
N HIS A 340 -6.55 8.80 -23.94
CA HIS A 340 -6.91 7.74 -24.89
C HIS A 340 -8.19 6.99 -24.50
N VAL A 341 -8.84 7.38 -23.41
CA VAL A 341 -10.09 6.76 -22.94
C VAL A 341 -11.22 7.14 -23.90
N GLY A 342 -11.69 6.18 -24.71
CA GLY A 342 -12.71 6.46 -25.72
C GLY A 342 -14.14 6.62 -25.18
N LYS A 343 -14.44 6.07 -24.00
CA LYS A 343 -15.76 6.13 -23.34
C LYS A 343 -15.57 6.10 -21.83
N LEU A 344 -16.54 6.66 -21.11
CA LEU A 344 -16.64 6.59 -19.65
C LEU A 344 -16.29 5.18 -19.12
N THR A 345 -15.33 5.12 -18.20
CA THR A 345 -14.85 3.88 -17.59
C THR A 345 -14.68 4.08 -16.09
N ILE A 346 -14.92 3.00 -15.33
CA ILE A 346 -14.73 2.98 -13.89
C ILE A 346 -13.49 2.16 -13.59
N ARG A 347 -12.57 2.72 -12.81
CA ARG A 347 -11.33 2.08 -12.38
C ARG A 347 -11.26 1.98 -10.87
N GLU A 348 -10.48 1.03 -10.38
CA GLU A 348 -10.16 0.92 -8.97
C GLU A 348 -8.94 1.80 -8.67
N GLY A 349 -9.14 2.77 -7.78
CA GLY A 349 -8.07 3.54 -7.17
C GLY A 349 -7.76 2.94 -5.80
N ASN A 350 -6.50 2.55 -5.60
CA ASN A 350 -6.04 2.04 -4.32
C ASN A 350 -5.54 3.21 -3.47
N VAL A 351 -6.07 3.32 -2.25
CA VAL A 351 -5.59 4.25 -1.23
C VAL A 351 -4.87 3.45 -0.16
N TYR A 352 -3.63 3.83 0.09
CA TYR A 352 -2.81 3.25 1.14
C TYR A 352 -2.52 4.29 2.22
N VAL A 353 -2.44 3.82 3.46
CA VAL A 353 -2.06 4.65 4.60
C VAL A 353 -0.83 4.04 5.26
N SER A 354 0.20 4.84 5.49
CA SER A 354 1.44 4.42 6.17
C SER A 354 1.85 5.39 7.26
N THR A 355 2.40 4.85 8.34
CA THR A 355 3.07 5.64 9.39
C THR A 355 4.57 5.73 9.15
N SER A 356 5.23 6.82 9.60
CA SER A 356 6.69 7.02 9.39
C SER A 356 7.59 5.98 10.07
N VAL A 357 7.03 5.16 10.97
CA VAL A 357 7.71 4.06 11.68
C VAL A 357 7.67 2.75 10.87
N ALA A 358 7.02 2.76 9.70
CA ALA A 358 6.63 1.60 8.93
C ALA A 358 7.37 1.48 7.59
N GLU A 359 8.01 0.34 7.31
CA GLU A 359 8.45 -0.02 5.94
C GLU A 359 7.26 -0.51 5.06
N GLU A 360 6.09 -0.81 5.65
CA GLU A 360 4.89 -1.33 5.00
C GLU A 360 3.60 -0.56 5.39
N TYR A 361 2.58 -0.58 4.53
CA TYR A 361 1.29 0.08 4.76
C TYR A 361 0.55 -0.44 6.00
N ASP A 362 -0.03 0.47 6.78
CA ASP A 362 -0.84 0.17 7.98
C ASP A 362 -2.27 -0.24 7.64
N ASP A 363 -2.84 0.29 6.55
CA ASP A 363 -4.16 -0.07 6.05
C ASP A 363 -4.29 0.24 4.55
N ARG A 364 -5.29 -0.37 3.89
CA ARG A 364 -5.60 -0.15 2.48
C ARG A 364 -7.11 -0.12 2.23
N ALA A 365 -7.53 0.77 1.34
CA ALA A 365 -8.90 0.85 0.87
C ALA A 365 -8.94 1.01 -0.66
N GLN A 366 -10.08 0.69 -1.26
CA GLN A 366 -10.32 0.88 -2.69
C GLN A 366 -11.46 1.88 -2.87
N ALA A 367 -11.30 2.77 -3.85
CA ALA A 367 -12.33 3.68 -4.29
C ALA A 367 -12.57 3.53 -5.79
N LYS A 368 -13.80 3.78 -6.22
CA LYS A 368 -14.16 3.80 -7.64
C LYS A 368 -13.80 5.17 -8.21
N VAL A 369 -12.93 5.19 -9.20
CA VAL A 369 -12.53 6.38 -9.95
C VAL A 369 -13.28 6.38 -11.27
N LEU A 370 -14.08 7.42 -11.49
CA LEU A 370 -14.77 7.63 -12.76
C LEU A 370 -13.82 8.38 -13.70
N ILE A 371 -13.52 7.79 -14.86
CA ILE A 371 -12.71 8.43 -15.89
C ILE A 371 -13.58 8.58 -17.13
N HIS A 372 -13.82 9.83 -17.53
CA HIS A 372 -14.67 10.18 -18.65
C HIS A 372 -14.01 9.86 -20.00
N GLY A 373 -14.82 9.83 -21.05
CA GLY A 373 -14.34 9.77 -22.42
C GLY A 373 -13.52 11.00 -22.79
N ARG A 374 -12.60 10.85 -23.74
CA ARG A 374 -11.64 11.91 -24.12
C ARG A 374 -12.32 13.21 -24.55
N ASN A 375 -13.50 13.09 -25.14
CA ASN A 375 -14.31 14.18 -25.65
C ASN A 375 -15.40 14.59 -24.65
N ASP A 376 -15.57 13.87 -23.55
CA ASP A 376 -16.60 14.21 -22.58
C ASP A 376 -16.26 15.55 -21.92
N TRP A 377 -17.28 16.38 -21.70
CA TRP A 377 -17.16 17.70 -21.11
C TRP A 377 -18.19 17.85 -19.97
N ASP A 378 -17.97 18.79 -19.05
CA ASP A 378 -18.85 19.02 -17.89
C ASP A 378 -19.84 20.18 -18.10
N GLY A 379 -19.85 20.77 -19.31
CA GLY A 379 -20.70 21.92 -19.66
C GLY A 379 -20.22 23.26 -19.10
N ASP A 380 -19.09 23.32 -18.39
CA ASP A 380 -18.55 24.58 -17.86
C ASP A 380 -17.54 25.20 -18.83
N ALA A 381 -17.79 26.43 -19.28
CA ALA A 381 -16.88 27.16 -20.16
C ALA A 381 -15.47 27.33 -19.56
N HIS A 382 -15.35 27.33 -18.23
CA HIS A 382 -14.04 27.33 -17.57
C HIS A 382 -13.24 26.04 -17.85
N SER A 383 -13.91 24.90 -17.97
CA SER A 383 -13.24 23.63 -18.31
C SER A 383 -13.04 23.47 -19.82
N LEU A 384 -13.89 24.11 -20.66
CA LEU A 384 -13.78 24.07 -22.13
C LEU A 384 -12.40 24.52 -22.62
N ARG A 385 -11.75 25.46 -21.93
CA ARG A 385 -10.40 25.94 -22.30
C ARG A 385 -9.36 24.82 -22.32
N HIS A 386 -9.61 23.71 -21.64
CA HIS A 386 -8.73 22.54 -21.64
C HIS A 386 -8.82 21.70 -22.93
N PHE A 387 -9.80 21.97 -23.80
CA PHE A 387 -9.85 21.44 -25.17
C PHE A 387 -9.04 22.28 -26.17
N VAL A 388 -8.54 23.46 -25.77
CA VAL A 388 -7.72 24.31 -26.64
C VAL A 388 -6.30 23.74 -26.72
N THR A 389 -5.93 23.27 -27.93
CA THR A 389 -4.67 22.56 -28.18
C THR A 389 -3.81 23.28 -29.23
N PRO A 390 -3.23 24.45 -28.91
CA PRO A 390 -2.44 25.25 -29.86
C PRO A 390 -1.20 24.54 -30.38
N ASP A 391 -0.65 23.60 -29.60
CA ASP A 391 0.56 22.84 -29.92
C ASP A 391 0.26 21.53 -30.68
N ASP A 392 -1.01 21.23 -30.98
CA ASP A 392 -1.37 20.06 -31.79
C ASP A 392 -0.74 20.19 -33.20
N PRO A 393 -0.04 19.15 -33.70
CA PRO A 393 0.60 19.19 -35.02
C PRO A 393 -0.34 19.55 -36.18
N GLU A 394 -1.61 19.13 -36.13
CA GLU A 394 -2.59 19.46 -37.17
C GLU A 394 -2.96 20.95 -37.13
N ILE A 395 -3.08 21.53 -35.93
CA ILE A 395 -3.35 22.96 -35.72
C ILE A 395 -2.17 23.80 -36.22
N LEU A 396 -0.95 23.46 -35.81
CA LEU A 396 0.26 24.15 -36.25
C LEU A 396 0.46 24.06 -37.76
N ARG A 397 0.20 22.90 -38.36
CA ARG A 397 0.30 22.70 -39.80
C ARG A 397 -0.73 23.57 -40.53
N TYR A 398 -1.99 23.51 -40.10
CA TYR A 398 -3.07 24.28 -40.70
C TYR A 398 -2.79 25.79 -40.68
N THR A 399 -2.42 26.35 -39.53
CA THR A 399 -2.18 27.80 -39.41
C THR A 399 -0.99 28.25 -40.23
N ARG A 400 0.11 27.48 -40.23
CA ARG A 400 1.29 27.77 -41.06
C ARG A 400 0.95 27.73 -42.56
N ASP A 401 0.22 26.71 -43.02
CA ASP A 401 -0.17 26.55 -44.42
C ASP A 401 -1.10 27.68 -44.90
N VAL A 402 -2.02 28.12 -44.04
CA VAL A 402 -2.87 29.28 -44.33
C VAL A 402 -2.03 30.55 -44.40
N LEU A 403 -1.28 30.89 -43.35
CA LEU A 403 -0.55 32.16 -43.28
C LEU A 403 0.56 32.26 -44.34
N LEU A 404 1.21 31.15 -44.72
CA LEU A 404 2.24 31.14 -45.76
C LEU A 404 1.68 31.60 -47.13
N ARG A 405 0.43 31.25 -47.44
CA ARG A 405 -0.25 31.69 -48.67
C ARG A 405 -0.51 33.20 -48.70
N TYR A 406 -0.54 33.84 -47.53
CA TYR A 406 -0.74 35.28 -47.37
C TYR A 406 0.51 36.02 -46.89
N LYS A 407 1.71 35.44 -47.05
CA LYS A 407 2.97 36.03 -46.59
C LYS A 407 3.19 37.47 -47.10
N ASP A 408 2.83 37.73 -48.37
CA ASP A 408 3.07 39.02 -49.01
C ASP A 408 2.09 40.06 -48.46
N THR A 409 0.82 39.67 -48.27
CA THR A 409 -0.19 40.49 -47.60
C THR A 409 0.26 40.84 -46.18
N LEU A 410 0.65 39.86 -45.37
CA LEU A 410 1.11 40.07 -44.01
C LEU A 410 2.36 40.96 -43.92
N SER A 411 3.28 40.84 -44.89
CA SER A 411 4.50 41.66 -44.95
C SER A 411 4.21 43.13 -45.29
N SER A 412 3.05 43.41 -45.91
CA SER A 412 2.62 44.77 -46.27
C SER A 412 1.75 45.47 -45.21
N VAL A 413 1.26 44.72 -44.21
CA VAL A 413 0.45 45.28 -43.11
C VAL A 413 1.35 45.93 -42.07
N ALA A 414 0.90 47.05 -41.51
CA ALA A 414 1.57 47.70 -40.38
C ALA A 414 1.74 46.73 -39.21
N ARG A 415 2.91 46.75 -38.54
CA ARG A 415 3.26 45.77 -37.51
C ARG A 415 2.19 45.66 -36.41
N GLU A 416 1.58 46.80 -36.04
CA GLU A 416 0.59 46.85 -34.97
C GLU A 416 -0.77 46.22 -35.36
N LEU A 417 -1.03 46.02 -36.66
CA LEU A 417 -2.25 45.40 -37.18
C LEU A 417 -2.03 43.95 -37.63
N GLU A 418 -0.83 43.41 -37.45
CA GLU A 418 -0.46 42.07 -37.91
C GLU A 418 -1.32 40.98 -37.25
N GLN A 419 -1.58 41.08 -35.95
CA GLN A 419 -2.42 40.10 -35.23
C GLN A 419 -3.86 40.12 -35.73
N LEU A 420 -4.44 41.31 -35.93
CA LEU A 420 -5.76 41.47 -36.53
C LEU A 420 -5.83 40.85 -37.93
N MET A 421 -4.83 41.11 -38.77
CA MET A 421 -4.78 40.56 -40.12
C MET A 421 -4.63 39.03 -40.10
N LYS A 422 -3.80 38.48 -39.22
CA LYS A 422 -3.69 37.02 -39.01
C LYS A 422 -5.02 36.42 -38.59
N ALA A 423 -5.71 37.02 -37.61
CA ALA A 423 -7.00 36.55 -37.14
C ALA A 423 -8.05 36.54 -38.26
N ARG A 424 -8.11 37.61 -39.06
CA ARG A 424 -8.99 37.69 -40.23
C ARG A 424 -8.72 36.59 -41.26
N ILE A 425 -7.46 36.45 -41.67
CA ILE A 425 -7.06 35.44 -42.67
C ILE A 425 -7.37 34.02 -42.16
N LEU A 426 -7.06 33.74 -40.89
CA LEU A 426 -7.31 32.45 -40.28
C LEU A 426 -8.81 32.16 -40.18
N PHE A 427 -9.62 33.14 -39.75
CA PHE A 427 -11.07 33.00 -39.67
C PHE A 427 -11.68 32.71 -41.04
N ASP A 428 -11.35 33.51 -42.06
CA ASP A 428 -11.90 33.32 -43.40
C ASP A 428 -11.52 31.94 -43.99
N ALA A 429 -10.29 31.47 -43.73
CA ALA A 429 -9.85 30.15 -44.15
C ALA A 429 -10.57 29.01 -43.39
N PHE A 430 -10.76 29.19 -42.09
CA PHE A 430 -11.45 28.28 -41.18
C PHE A 430 -12.93 28.16 -41.59
N ALA A 431 -13.63 29.29 -41.57
CA ALA A 431 -15.05 29.43 -41.87
C ALA A 431 -15.44 28.89 -43.25
N LYS A 432 -14.62 29.14 -44.28
CA LYS A 432 -14.90 28.67 -45.66
C LYS A 432 -15.03 27.15 -45.78
N ASN A 433 -14.39 26.39 -44.90
CA ASN A 433 -14.30 24.94 -44.99
C ASN A 433 -15.10 24.20 -43.92
N LEU A 434 -15.93 24.91 -43.15
CA LEU A 434 -16.65 24.36 -42.01
C LEU A 434 -18.17 24.56 -42.14
N VAL A 435 -18.91 23.55 -41.71
CA VAL A 435 -20.37 23.59 -41.60
C VAL A 435 -20.75 23.61 -40.13
N TYR A 436 -21.41 24.68 -39.69
CA TYR A 436 -22.01 24.72 -38.37
C TYR A 436 -23.17 23.72 -38.30
N VAL A 437 -23.16 22.88 -37.27
CA VAL A 437 -24.22 21.92 -36.99
C VAL A 437 -24.65 22.12 -35.54
N SER A 438 -25.82 22.74 -35.35
CA SER A 438 -26.38 22.93 -34.01
C SER A 438 -26.66 21.58 -33.36
N ASP A 439 -26.15 21.38 -32.14
CA ASP A 439 -26.59 20.26 -31.32
C ASP A 439 -27.98 20.58 -30.73
N PRO A 440 -29.05 19.82 -31.08
CA PRO A 440 -30.40 20.05 -30.57
C PRO A 440 -30.54 19.83 -29.06
N LYS A 441 -29.54 19.24 -28.38
CA LYS A 441 -29.58 19.05 -26.94
C LYS A 441 -29.06 20.24 -26.14
N GLN A 442 -28.24 21.14 -26.72
CA GLN A 442 -27.61 22.30 -26.04
C GLN A 442 -27.03 22.01 -24.63
N THR A 443 -26.77 20.74 -24.33
CA THR A 443 -26.36 20.17 -23.03
C THR A 443 -25.39 19.01 -23.28
N SER A 444 -24.59 19.09 -24.35
CA SER A 444 -23.72 17.99 -24.71
C SER A 444 -22.53 17.97 -23.77
N ASP A 445 -22.45 16.91 -22.97
CA ASP A 445 -21.23 16.44 -22.30
C ASP A 445 -20.21 15.96 -23.36
N TYR A 446 -20.03 16.67 -24.48
CA TYR A 446 -19.18 16.26 -25.60
C TYR A 446 -18.62 17.48 -26.34
N VAL A 447 -17.30 17.54 -26.49
CA VAL A 447 -16.58 18.56 -27.27
C VAL A 447 -15.55 17.86 -28.15
N GLN A 448 -15.54 18.19 -29.44
CA GLN A 448 -14.53 17.78 -30.39
C GLN A 448 -13.21 18.49 -30.09
N TYR A 449 -12.10 17.76 -30.14
CA TYR A 449 -10.81 18.41 -30.15
C TYR A 449 -10.64 19.22 -31.45
N PRO A 450 -9.90 20.34 -31.42
CA PRO A 450 -9.64 21.19 -32.57
C PRO A 450 -9.20 20.42 -33.85
N SER A 451 -8.35 19.42 -33.70
CA SER A 451 -7.90 18.58 -34.82
C SER A 451 -9.02 17.73 -35.41
N GLU A 452 -9.98 17.27 -34.61
CA GLU A 452 -11.18 16.58 -35.07
C GLU A 452 -12.09 17.51 -35.84
N THR A 453 -12.34 18.73 -35.33
CA THR A 453 -13.17 19.74 -36.01
C THR A 453 -12.62 20.08 -37.40
N LEU A 454 -11.30 20.25 -37.53
CA LEU A 454 -10.65 20.49 -38.83
C LEU A 454 -10.78 19.31 -39.81
N VAL A 455 -10.73 18.08 -39.30
CA VAL A 455 -10.85 16.86 -40.12
C VAL A 455 -12.30 16.62 -40.55
N LEU A 456 -13.23 16.71 -39.60
CA LEU A 456 -14.66 16.49 -39.82
C LEU A 456 -15.31 17.62 -40.62
N LYS A 457 -14.74 18.82 -40.57
CA LYS A 457 -15.27 20.01 -41.25
C LYS A 457 -16.69 20.37 -40.80
N SER A 458 -17.02 20.07 -39.55
CA SER A 458 -18.25 20.46 -38.90
C SER A 458 -18.11 20.46 -37.39
N GLY A 459 -18.93 21.26 -36.70
CA GLY A 459 -19.02 21.30 -35.25
C GLY A 459 -20.15 22.22 -34.80
N ASP A 460 -20.43 22.22 -33.50
CA ASP A 460 -21.33 23.16 -32.85
C ASP A 460 -20.58 24.40 -32.30
N CYS A 461 -21.22 25.20 -31.44
CA CYS A 461 -20.64 26.44 -30.92
C CYS A 461 -19.37 26.19 -30.10
N ASP A 462 -19.37 25.15 -29.27
CA ASP A 462 -18.26 24.82 -28.37
C ASP A 462 -17.07 24.27 -29.17
N ASP A 463 -17.33 23.36 -30.10
CA ASP A 463 -16.32 22.80 -31.03
C ASP A 463 -15.62 23.90 -31.83
N MET A 464 -16.41 24.78 -32.44
CA MET A 464 -15.91 25.85 -33.32
C MET A 464 -15.13 26.90 -32.54
N THR A 465 -15.60 27.24 -31.34
CA THR A 465 -14.94 28.20 -30.45
C THR A 465 -13.62 27.65 -29.92
N ALA A 466 -13.57 26.41 -29.45
CA ALA A 466 -12.34 25.75 -29.01
C ALA A 466 -11.33 25.60 -30.17
N CYS A 467 -11.80 25.22 -31.36
CA CYS A 467 -10.94 25.07 -32.53
C CYS A 467 -10.36 26.41 -32.99
N PHE A 468 -11.18 27.45 -33.15
CA PHE A 468 -10.68 28.75 -33.60
C PHE A 468 -9.76 29.41 -32.56
N SER A 469 -10.06 29.24 -31.27
CA SER A 469 -9.18 29.64 -30.18
C SER A 469 -7.80 28.97 -30.28
N SER A 470 -7.75 27.68 -30.61
CA SER A 470 -6.49 26.93 -30.81
C SER A 470 -5.70 27.45 -32.00
N LEU A 471 -6.37 27.79 -33.11
CA LEU A 471 -5.72 28.38 -34.29
C LEU A 471 -5.05 29.71 -33.96
N LEU A 472 -5.77 30.62 -33.29
CA LEU A 472 -5.22 31.93 -32.88
C LEU A 472 -4.09 31.78 -31.87
N SER A 473 -4.29 30.92 -30.86
CA SER A 473 -3.30 30.66 -29.81
C SER A 473 -2.00 30.08 -30.37
N SER A 474 -2.08 29.21 -31.39
CA SER A 474 -0.89 28.61 -32.04
C SER A 474 0.03 29.63 -32.73
N VAL A 475 -0.49 30.84 -33.04
CA VAL A 475 0.26 31.94 -33.65
C VAL A 475 0.54 33.08 -32.67
N GLY A 476 0.33 32.83 -31.37
CA GLY A 476 0.64 33.76 -30.27
C GLY A 476 -0.39 34.86 -30.06
N ILE A 477 -1.64 34.66 -30.50
CA ILE A 477 -2.76 35.57 -30.24
C ILE A 477 -3.52 35.05 -29.02
N SER A 478 -3.57 35.85 -27.95
CA SER A 478 -4.32 35.50 -26.73
C SER A 478 -5.82 35.54 -26.99
N THR A 479 -6.54 34.63 -26.35
CA THR A 479 -7.99 34.48 -26.49
C THR A 479 -8.69 34.33 -25.14
N ALA A 480 -9.97 34.64 -25.13
CA ALA A 480 -10.85 34.40 -24.00
C ALA A 480 -12.24 33.99 -24.51
N PHE A 481 -12.93 33.14 -23.77
CA PHE A 481 -14.32 32.82 -24.05
C PHE A 481 -15.25 33.80 -23.37
N VAL A 482 -16.35 34.12 -24.03
CA VAL A 482 -17.50 34.79 -23.42
C VAL A 482 -18.62 33.76 -23.34
N ASP A 483 -18.85 33.28 -22.13
CA ASP A 483 -19.89 32.31 -21.81
C ASP A 483 -21.14 33.06 -21.35
N VAL A 484 -22.23 32.89 -22.08
CA VAL A 484 -23.50 33.58 -21.83
C VAL A 484 -24.56 32.54 -21.49
N VAL A 485 -25.07 32.58 -20.25
CA VAL A 485 -26.09 31.65 -19.73
C VAL A 485 -27.24 32.43 -19.08
N PRO A 486 -28.16 33.02 -19.87
CA PRO A 486 -29.16 33.96 -19.36
C PRO A 486 -30.09 33.35 -18.29
N THR A 487 -30.30 34.08 -17.20
CA THR A 487 -31.20 33.65 -16.13
C THR A 487 -32.65 33.58 -16.60
N GLY A 488 -33.22 32.38 -16.67
CA GLY A 488 -34.61 32.15 -17.08
C GLY A 488 -34.83 31.92 -18.58
N ALA A 489 -33.76 31.86 -19.37
CA ALA A 489 -33.80 31.48 -20.78
C ALA A 489 -32.53 30.68 -21.18
N PRO A 490 -32.26 29.52 -20.55
CA PRO A 490 -31.06 28.72 -20.80
C PRO A 490 -30.93 28.23 -22.24
N GLU A 491 -32.03 28.16 -22.99
CA GLU A 491 -32.04 27.82 -24.42
C GLU A 491 -31.38 28.87 -25.32
N LYS A 492 -31.10 30.08 -24.77
CA LYS A 492 -30.35 31.15 -25.42
C LYS A 492 -28.88 31.17 -25.02
N SER A 493 -28.42 30.13 -24.32
CA SER A 493 -27.02 30.04 -23.95
C SER A 493 -26.17 29.91 -25.20
N HIS A 494 -25.08 30.66 -25.25
CA HIS A 494 -24.15 30.64 -26.36
C HIS A 494 -22.77 31.04 -25.85
N ILE A 495 -21.76 30.65 -26.62
CA ILE A 495 -20.37 30.94 -26.33
C ILE A 495 -19.73 31.53 -27.58
N TYR A 496 -18.92 32.56 -27.40
CA TYR A 496 -18.14 33.16 -28.47
C TYR A 496 -16.75 33.58 -27.97
N LEU A 497 -15.92 34.04 -28.90
CA LEU A 497 -14.50 34.26 -28.67
C LEU A 497 -14.17 35.75 -28.58
N LEU A 498 -13.32 36.14 -27.64
CA LEU A 498 -12.54 37.36 -27.69
C LEU A 498 -11.11 37.03 -28.09
N PHE A 499 -10.48 37.86 -28.93
CA PHE A 499 -9.04 37.77 -29.18
C PHE A 499 -8.34 39.11 -29.00
N ASP A 500 -7.11 39.07 -28.48
CA ASP A 500 -6.25 40.23 -28.30
C ASP A 500 -5.66 40.65 -29.65
N THR A 501 -5.83 41.91 -30.04
CA THR A 501 -5.16 42.46 -31.23
C THR A 501 -3.74 42.94 -30.93
N GLY A 502 -3.37 43.04 -29.65
CA GLY A 502 -2.13 43.62 -29.17
C GLY A 502 -2.03 45.13 -29.37
N LEU A 503 -3.10 45.77 -29.88
CA LEU A 503 -3.10 47.18 -30.21
C LEU A 503 -3.37 48.02 -28.97
N ASP A 504 -2.55 49.05 -28.76
CA ASP A 504 -2.74 50.05 -27.71
C ASP A 504 -4.08 50.80 -27.94
N PRO A 505 -4.92 50.99 -26.90
CA PRO A 505 -6.21 51.68 -26.99
C PRO A 505 -6.17 53.03 -27.71
N LYS A 506 -5.06 53.77 -27.64
CA LYS A 506 -4.92 55.07 -28.34
C LYS A 506 -4.98 54.96 -29.86
N PHE A 507 -4.83 53.75 -30.40
CA PHE A 507 -4.88 53.47 -31.84
C PHE A 507 -6.17 52.76 -32.26
N ALA A 508 -7.20 52.71 -31.41
CA ALA A 508 -8.45 52.00 -31.69
C ALA A 508 -9.16 52.43 -32.99
N ASP A 509 -9.01 53.70 -33.36
CA ASP A 509 -9.51 54.28 -34.60
C ASP A 509 -8.99 53.58 -35.87
N ARG A 510 -7.87 52.85 -35.77
CA ARG A 510 -7.33 52.01 -36.86
C ARG A 510 -8.12 50.72 -37.08
N ILE A 511 -8.90 50.31 -36.09
CA ILE A 511 -9.77 49.13 -36.15
C ILE A 511 -11.20 49.58 -36.48
N SER A 512 -11.78 50.48 -35.68
CA SER A 512 -13.14 50.97 -35.87
C SER A 512 -13.32 52.34 -35.21
N GLN A 513 -14.03 53.24 -35.89
CA GLN A 513 -14.47 54.54 -35.36
C GLN A 513 -15.64 54.40 -34.37
N ASN A 514 -16.31 53.25 -34.36
CA ASN A 514 -17.36 52.95 -33.39
C ASN A 514 -16.75 52.21 -32.18
N PRO A 515 -16.73 52.82 -30.99
CA PRO A 515 -16.15 52.22 -29.79
C PRO A 515 -16.94 50.99 -29.29
N LYS A 516 -18.16 50.76 -29.80
CA LYS A 516 -18.97 49.57 -29.49
C LYS A 516 -18.56 48.34 -30.30
N ARG A 517 -17.51 48.43 -31.12
CA ARG A 517 -17.00 47.32 -31.93
C ARG A 517 -15.81 46.60 -31.32
N TYR A 518 -15.28 47.09 -30.20
CA TYR A 518 -14.10 46.52 -29.56
C TYR A 518 -14.15 46.70 -28.05
N ILE A 519 -13.35 45.92 -27.34
CA ILE A 519 -13.26 45.93 -25.88
C ILE A 519 -11.84 46.34 -25.49
N ILE A 520 -11.71 47.21 -24.50
CA ILE A 520 -10.41 47.51 -23.88
C ILE A 520 -10.31 46.65 -22.63
N ARG A 521 -9.33 45.76 -22.60
CA ARG A 521 -9.06 44.92 -21.42
C ARG A 521 -7.57 44.67 -21.26
N ARG A 522 -7.19 44.27 -20.05
CA ARG A 522 -5.81 43.89 -19.74
C ARG A 522 -5.53 42.50 -20.30
N ASN A 523 -4.39 42.35 -20.96
CA ASN A 523 -3.89 41.04 -21.40
C ASN A 523 -3.03 40.36 -20.31
N ALA A 524 -2.45 39.20 -20.62
CA ALA A 524 -1.61 38.44 -19.71
C ALA A 524 -0.36 39.20 -19.19
N LYS A 525 0.03 40.31 -19.83
CA LYS A 525 1.14 41.18 -19.40
C LYS A 525 0.67 42.39 -18.58
N ASP A 526 -0.59 42.39 -18.15
CA ASP A 526 -1.22 43.49 -17.43
C ASP A 526 -1.25 44.82 -18.22
N GLN A 527 -1.25 44.73 -19.54
CA GLN A 527 -1.30 45.88 -20.46
C GLN A 527 -2.71 46.02 -21.03
N GLU A 528 -3.27 47.24 -21.04
CA GLU A 528 -4.52 47.51 -21.75
C GLU A 528 -4.30 47.41 -23.25
N THR A 529 -5.05 46.51 -23.87
CA THR A 529 -5.05 46.30 -25.31
C THR A 529 -6.48 46.21 -25.83
N ILE A 530 -6.62 46.28 -27.14
CA ILE A 530 -7.91 46.17 -27.82
C ILE A 530 -8.19 44.70 -28.14
N TRP A 531 -9.34 44.22 -27.71
CA TRP A 531 -9.85 42.88 -27.95
C TRP A 531 -11.10 42.94 -28.82
N LEU A 532 -11.21 41.98 -29.75
CA LEU A 532 -12.36 41.89 -30.64
C LEU A 532 -13.18 40.64 -30.34
N PRO A 533 -14.52 40.77 -30.24
CA PRO A 533 -15.43 39.64 -30.16
C PRO A 533 -15.69 39.05 -31.53
N ILE A 534 -15.72 37.73 -31.63
CA ILE A 534 -15.94 36.99 -32.86
C ILE A 534 -16.96 35.90 -32.56
N GLU A 535 -18.11 35.99 -33.23
CA GLU A 535 -19.10 34.93 -33.25
C GLU A 535 -18.64 33.84 -34.22
N THR A 536 -18.12 32.73 -33.66
CA THR A 536 -17.39 31.72 -34.44
C THR A 536 -18.29 30.89 -35.35
N THR A 537 -19.59 30.87 -35.09
CA THR A 537 -20.59 30.14 -35.89
C THR A 537 -21.01 30.87 -37.16
N VAL A 538 -20.68 32.17 -37.30
CA VAL A 538 -20.95 32.97 -38.51
C VAL A 538 -19.94 32.64 -39.62
N THR A 539 -20.00 31.41 -40.12
CA THR A 539 -19.01 30.92 -41.10
C THR A 539 -19.28 31.37 -42.53
N ALA A 540 -20.55 31.48 -42.92
CA ALA A 540 -20.92 31.72 -44.32
C ALA A 540 -20.61 33.15 -44.82
N LYS A 541 -20.37 34.10 -43.91
CA LYS A 541 -20.27 35.54 -44.22
C LYS A 541 -18.87 36.13 -44.01
N GLY A 542 -17.91 35.33 -43.53
CA GLY A 542 -16.53 35.75 -43.31
C GLY A 542 -16.32 36.59 -42.04
N PHE A 543 -15.07 36.99 -41.83
CA PHE A 543 -14.59 37.60 -40.58
C PHE A 543 -15.33 38.90 -40.20
N ASP A 544 -15.57 39.79 -41.17
CA ASP A 544 -16.13 41.11 -40.86
C ASP A 544 -17.54 40.97 -40.26
N GLU A 545 -18.38 40.09 -40.82
CA GLU A 545 -19.70 39.85 -40.24
C GLU A 545 -19.58 39.14 -38.89
N ALA A 546 -18.74 38.12 -38.76
CA ALA A 546 -18.54 37.41 -37.50
C ALA A 546 -18.12 38.36 -36.36
N TRP A 547 -17.28 39.34 -36.66
CA TRP A 547 -16.91 40.42 -35.75
C TRP A 547 -18.06 41.37 -35.45
N LEU A 548 -18.81 41.81 -36.46
CA LEU A 548 -19.95 42.70 -36.25
C LEU A 548 -21.04 42.03 -35.40
N THR A 549 -21.30 40.74 -35.60
CA THR A 549 -22.23 39.93 -34.81
C THR A 549 -21.74 39.78 -33.38
N GLY A 550 -20.50 39.31 -33.17
CA GLY A 550 -19.95 39.16 -31.82
C GLY A 550 -19.87 40.49 -31.06
N ALA A 551 -19.63 41.61 -31.74
CA ALA A 551 -19.65 42.93 -31.12
C ALA A 551 -21.05 43.37 -30.71
N GLN A 552 -22.07 42.99 -31.48
CA GLN A 552 -23.46 43.25 -31.15
C GLN A 552 -23.89 42.41 -29.94
N GLU A 553 -23.57 41.12 -29.93
CA GLU A 553 -23.85 40.21 -28.81
C GLU A 553 -23.16 40.68 -27.53
N TYR A 554 -21.88 41.05 -27.59
CA TYR A 554 -21.18 41.60 -26.43
C TYR A 554 -21.83 42.88 -25.91
N LEU A 555 -22.21 43.80 -26.80
CA LEU A 555 -22.91 45.03 -26.42
C LEU A 555 -24.24 44.70 -25.71
N GLU A 556 -25.03 43.79 -26.27
CA GLU A 556 -26.33 43.40 -25.71
C GLU A 556 -26.17 42.70 -24.36
N ASP A 557 -25.32 41.69 -24.28
CA ASP A 557 -25.21 40.83 -23.11
C ASP A 557 -24.45 41.49 -21.97
N VAL A 558 -23.30 42.09 -22.27
CA VAL A 558 -22.38 42.62 -21.25
C VAL A 558 -22.74 44.06 -20.90
N GLU A 559 -22.91 44.94 -21.88
CA GLU A 559 -23.07 46.38 -21.60
C GLU A 559 -24.52 46.79 -21.33
N LEU A 560 -25.46 46.37 -22.17
CA LEU A 560 -26.87 46.80 -22.04
C LEU A 560 -27.60 46.00 -20.97
N ASN A 561 -27.45 44.68 -20.98
CA ASN A 561 -28.12 43.80 -20.04
C ASN A 561 -27.32 43.57 -18.74
N LEU A 562 -26.11 44.11 -18.64
CA LEU A 562 -25.23 44.05 -17.46
C LEU A 562 -24.91 42.61 -17.03
N GLY A 563 -24.69 41.70 -17.98
CA GLY A 563 -24.57 40.27 -17.74
C GLY A 563 -23.41 39.88 -16.84
N LEU A 564 -22.27 40.57 -16.93
CA LEU A 564 -21.15 40.38 -16.01
C LEU A 564 -21.51 40.74 -14.56
N ILE A 565 -22.22 41.87 -14.37
CA ILE A 565 -22.62 42.35 -13.03
C ILE A 565 -23.69 41.41 -12.44
N LYS A 566 -24.61 40.94 -13.28
CA LYS A 566 -25.68 40.03 -12.88
C LYS A 566 -25.24 38.55 -12.78
N GLY A 567 -24.02 38.23 -13.20
CA GLY A 567 -23.40 36.91 -13.05
C GLY A 567 -23.85 35.84 -14.04
N TRP A 568 -24.56 36.19 -15.12
CA TRP A 568 -24.96 35.26 -16.18
C TRP A 568 -24.12 35.37 -17.45
N VAL A 569 -23.14 36.28 -17.46
CA VAL A 569 -22.03 36.27 -18.43
C VAL A 569 -20.73 36.05 -17.66
N ARG A 570 -19.85 35.20 -18.20
CA ARG A 570 -18.50 34.96 -17.66
C ARG A 570 -17.48 35.12 -18.78
N ILE A 571 -16.38 35.80 -18.50
CA ILE A 571 -15.22 35.85 -19.40
C ILE A 571 -14.16 34.88 -18.84
N VAL A 572 -13.78 33.89 -19.65
CA VAL A 572 -12.80 32.86 -19.29
C VAL A 572 -11.56 33.04 -20.14
N ASP A 573 -10.46 33.47 -19.51
CA ASP A 573 -9.17 33.53 -20.19
C ASP A 573 -8.64 32.14 -20.51
N VAL A 574 -8.18 31.97 -21.76
CA VAL A 574 -7.68 30.70 -22.28
C VAL A 574 -6.16 30.59 -22.12
N ASN A 575 -5.41 31.66 -22.43
CA ASN A 575 -3.95 31.66 -22.46
C ASN A 575 -3.28 32.99 -22.08
#